data_AF-A0AAC9I8D8-F1
#
_entry.id   AF-A0AAC9I8D8-F1
#
_cell.length_a   1.000
_cell.length_b   1.000
_cell.length_c   1.000
_cell.angle_alpha   90.00
_cell.angle_beta   90.00
_cell.angle_gamma   90.00
#
_symmetry.space_group_name_H-M   'P 1'
#
loop_
_entity.id
_entity.type
_entity.pdbx_description
1 polymer ?
#
loop_
_entity_poly.entity_id
_entity_poly.type
_entity_poly.pdbx_seq_one_letter_code
_entity_poly.pdbx_strand_id
1 'polypeptide(L)'
;MALTASTSVALVAVPALASTPGDITEHGGAARNDGDMTEALRASLVDGPAKNVILLIGDGMGDSEITVARNYAEGAGGRFAGIDALPLTGQYTTYSVNEEGQPNYASESASTASAWATGTKTVNGRLSVDYQNTAQSTLLEIAKANGLKTGNVSTAEIQDATPGAQISHISARGCYGPDQTSENCATEALENGGLGSISEQLLNVRPDVTLGGGSASFAQTAKAGPWEGETLFAQAEDRGYTLVDDAAALDAVTVADADQPLLGLFTEGNFPVRWSGPEATDLTAGGELPAPTSCAENPERLATGLSLASLTSKAIDLLDGDDGFFLQVEGASIDKQDHAANACGQIGETVDLDEAVQVALDFARTQGDTLVVVTADHAHTSQIVGSAIPGLNTHLLTADGQPMIVAYGTSALGESQQHTGAQVRIAGYGPGAANVVGLTDQTDLFFTAANGLALSPDLASLSANASISVPAEVRPGDSITVSAEGFSADWQLVGSAGDSTALGQRDALRGAARFEMTAPTTEGAFEIAVRGAQTGVTKTATVTVSAAAAPVPPIAPSPTPSSSAGAGGGGGAAGNGGPLASTGAALPLGAAVLAVGLLATGAYLRARRRRHTEFV
;
A
#
# COMPACT_ATOMS: atom_id res chain seq x y z
N MET A 1 34.12 -38.30 15.65
CA MET A 1 34.80 -37.03 15.34
C MET A 1 34.08 -36.45 14.13
N ALA A 2 33.07 -35.61 14.39
CA ALA A 2 32.22 -35.00 13.37
C ALA A 2 32.85 -33.65 12.97
N LEU A 3 33.06 -33.44 11.68
CA LEU A 3 33.48 -32.14 11.15
C LEU A 3 32.21 -31.37 10.75
N THR A 4 31.84 -30.41 11.58
CA THR A 4 30.83 -29.38 11.28
C THR A 4 31.45 -28.35 10.34
N ALA A 5 30.91 -28.22 9.13
CA ALA A 5 31.23 -27.13 8.24
C ALA A 5 30.36 -25.93 8.63
N SER A 6 30.96 -24.95 9.32
CA SER A 6 30.34 -23.64 9.57
C SER A 6 30.38 -22.82 8.29
N THR A 7 29.23 -22.66 7.64
CA THR A 7 28.99 -21.62 6.64
C THR A 7 28.90 -20.28 7.36
N SER A 8 30.00 -19.53 7.31
CA SER A 8 30.04 -18.15 7.77
C SER A 8 29.29 -17.30 6.75
N VAL A 9 28.08 -16.86 7.09
CA VAL A 9 27.41 -15.76 6.38
C VAL A 9 28.26 -14.52 6.64
N ALA A 10 28.96 -14.03 5.62
CA ALA A 10 29.63 -12.75 5.71
C ALA A 10 28.53 -11.68 5.65
N LEU A 11 28.16 -11.13 6.81
CA LEU A 11 27.52 -9.81 6.85
C LEU A 11 28.47 -8.86 6.13
N VAL A 12 28.09 -8.41 4.94
CA VAL A 12 28.70 -7.21 4.37
C VAL A 12 28.20 -6.07 5.23
N ALA A 13 29.01 -5.68 6.22
CA ALA A 13 28.78 -4.45 6.96
C ALA A 13 28.79 -3.32 5.94
N VAL A 14 27.62 -2.75 5.65
CA VAL A 14 27.52 -1.46 4.97
C VAL A 14 28.27 -0.49 5.88
N PRO A 15 29.36 0.14 5.43
CA PRO A 15 30.08 1.10 6.26
C PRO A 15 29.10 2.19 6.65
N ALA A 16 29.07 2.55 7.94
CA ALA A 16 28.30 3.69 8.41
C ALA A 16 28.65 4.90 7.54
N LEU A 17 27.70 5.38 6.75
CA LEU A 17 27.91 6.39 5.71
C LEU A 17 28.08 7.81 6.28
N ALA A 18 28.21 7.96 7.60
CA ALA A 18 28.23 9.24 8.27
C ALA A 18 28.91 9.18 9.64
N SER A 19 29.81 10.13 9.90
CA SER A 19 30.31 10.43 11.23
C SER A 19 29.28 11.24 12.03
N THR A 20 29.33 11.06 13.34
CA THR A 20 28.82 12.05 14.27
C THR A 20 29.64 13.34 14.09
N PRO A 21 29.01 14.52 13.92
CA PRO A 21 29.75 15.77 13.78
C PRO A 21 30.75 15.95 14.93
N GLY A 22 31.95 16.42 14.60
CA GLY A 22 32.95 16.83 15.58
C GLY A 22 32.63 18.20 16.17
N ASP A 23 33.64 18.88 16.73
CA ASP A 23 33.49 20.29 17.11
C ASP A 23 33.24 21.14 15.86
N ILE A 24 32.02 21.65 15.70
CA ILE A 24 31.60 22.44 14.53
C ILE A 24 32.42 23.73 14.33
N THR A 25 33.19 24.17 15.33
CA THR A 25 34.08 25.33 15.26
C THR A 25 35.47 24.98 14.73
N GLU A 26 35.81 23.69 14.67
CA GLU A 26 37.10 23.21 14.16
C GLU A 26 37.06 22.94 12.64
N HIS A 27 38.23 23.01 12.00
CA HIS A 27 38.36 22.72 10.57
C HIS A 27 37.91 21.29 10.26
N GLY A 28 36.82 21.15 9.50
CA GLY A 28 36.24 19.87 9.13
C GLY A 28 35.26 19.29 10.16
N GLY A 29 35.09 19.89 11.34
CA GLY A 29 34.22 19.33 12.39
C GLY A 29 32.72 19.36 12.07
N ALA A 30 32.30 20.21 11.12
CA ALA A 30 30.92 20.23 10.60
C ALA A 30 30.72 19.36 9.33
N ALA A 31 31.74 18.63 8.87
CA ALA A 31 31.59 17.75 7.71
C ALA A 31 30.66 16.57 8.03
N ARG A 32 29.77 16.22 7.09
CA ARG A 32 28.85 15.07 7.20
C ARG A 32 29.34 13.82 6.49
N ASN A 33 30.34 13.96 5.63
CA ASN A 33 30.94 12.87 4.85
C ASN A 33 32.34 12.58 5.38
N ASP A 34 32.61 11.30 5.63
CA ASP A 34 33.89 10.84 6.19
C ASP A 34 34.93 10.56 5.10
N GLY A 35 34.53 10.72 3.83
CA GLY A 35 35.36 10.46 2.66
C GLY A 35 34.58 10.58 1.35
N ASP A 36 35.16 10.04 0.29
CA ASP A 36 34.53 9.95 -1.02
C ASP A 36 33.37 8.94 -1.01
N MET A 37 32.21 9.36 -1.53
CA MET A 37 30.97 8.57 -1.49
C MET A 37 30.75 7.70 -2.75
N THR A 38 31.70 7.67 -3.70
CA THR A 38 31.49 7.03 -5.01
C THR A 38 31.21 5.53 -4.89
N GLU A 39 32.00 4.80 -4.11
CA GLU A 39 31.79 3.34 -3.96
C GLU A 39 30.57 3.03 -3.09
N ALA A 40 30.28 3.86 -2.09
CA ALA A 40 29.05 3.74 -1.29
C ALA A 40 27.80 3.94 -2.15
N LEU A 41 27.76 5.00 -2.96
CA LEU A 41 26.65 5.24 -3.88
C LEU A 41 26.53 4.15 -4.93
N ARG A 42 27.65 3.66 -5.49
CA ARG A 42 27.63 2.53 -6.42
C ARG A 42 27.05 1.26 -5.77
N ALA A 43 27.33 1.02 -4.49
CA ALA A 43 26.76 -0.11 -3.76
C ALA A 43 25.25 0.05 -3.50
N SER A 44 24.74 1.28 -3.42
CA SER A 44 23.31 1.58 -3.29
C SER A 44 22.53 1.49 -4.60
N LEU A 45 23.20 1.36 -5.75
CA LEU A 45 22.55 1.15 -7.05
C LEU A 45 22.18 -0.32 -7.21
N VAL A 46 21.01 -0.68 -6.70
CA VAL A 46 20.43 -2.02 -6.82
C VAL A 46 19.38 -2.00 -7.94
N ASP A 47 19.60 -2.81 -8.97
CA ASP A 47 18.62 -2.99 -10.05
C ASP A 47 17.35 -3.64 -9.51
N GLY A 48 16.19 -3.31 -10.09
CA GLY A 48 14.93 -3.98 -9.78
C GLY A 48 14.88 -5.44 -10.27
N PRO A 49 13.79 -6.17 -9.97
CA PRO A 49 12.60 -5.72 -9.26
C PRO A 49 12.77 -5.70 -7.73
N ALA A 50 11.95 -4.90 -7.06
CA ALA A 50 11.66 -5.02 -5.64
C ALA A 50 10.50 -6.01 -5.44
N LYS A 51 10.54 -6.73 -4.31
CA LYS A 51 9.41 -7.54 -3.83
C LYS A 51 8.37 -6.68 -3.13
N ASN A 52 8.81 -5.67 -2.40
CA ASN A 52 7.96 -4.79 -1.61
C ASN A 52 8.24 -3.31 -1.92
N VAL A 53 7.21 -2.47 -1.82
CA VAL A 53 7.34 -1.00 -1.86
C VAL A 53 6.71 -0.40 -0.61
N ILE A 54 7.47 0.45 0.08
CA ILE A 54 6.99 1.28 1.19
C ILE A 54 7.17 2.76 0.80
N LEU A 55 6.06 3.48 0.65
CA LEU A 55 6.05 4.92 0.44
C LEU A 55 5.73 5.63 1.74
N LEU A 56 6.62 6.51 2.21
CA LEU A 56 6.39 7.35 3.38
C LEU A 56 6.23 8.81 2.94
N ILE A 57 5.06 9.37 3.20
CA ILE A 57 4.68 10.73 2.82
C ILE A 57 4.62 11.59 4.08
N GLY A 58 5.41 12.66 4.12
CA GLY A 58 5.17 13.77 5.04
C GLY A 58 4.36 14.84 4.34
N ASP A 59 3.06 14.94 4.65
CA ASP A 59 2.18 15.95 4.02
C ASP A 59 2.76 17.36 4.32
N GLY A 60 2.96 18.17 3.28
CA GLY A 60 3.58 19.49 3.38
C GLY A 60 5.07 19.51 3.75
N MET A 61 5.75 18.36 3.90
CA MET A 61 7.11 18.24 4.44
C MET A 61 8.23 18.60 3.42
N GLY A 62 8.27 19.86 3.00
CA GLY A 62 9.35 20.40 2.16
C GLY A 62 10.72 20.43 2.86
N ASP A 63 11.75 20.85 2.13
CA ASP A 63 13.12 20.95 2.68
C ASP A 63 13.22 21.91 3.89
N SER A 64 12.35 22.94 3.94
CA SER A 64 12.27 23.86 5.08
C SER A 64 11.77 23.14 6.32
N GLU A 65 10.66 22.40 6.21
CA GLU A 65 10.03 21.63 7.28
C GLU A 65 10.99 20.59 7.85
N ILE A 66 11.71 19.85 6.98
CA ILE A 66 12.75 18.90 7.39
C ILE A 66 13.86 19.63 8.18
N THR A 67 14.29 20.80 7.70
CA THR A 67 15.38 21.56 8.34
C THR A 67 14.95 22.19 9.66
N VAL A 68 13.72 22.72 9.74
CA VAL A 68 13.11 23.22 10.99
C VAL A 68 13.09 22.10 12.02
N ALA A 69 12.58 20.92 11.65
CA ALA A 69 12.50 19.79 12.56
C ALA A 69 13.88 19.29 12.99
N ARG A 70 14.83 19.12 12.05
CA ARG A 70 16.19 18.68 12.35
C ARG A 70 16.91 19.66 13.28
N ASN A 71 16.87 20.95 12.96
CA ASN A 71 17.54 21.97 13.77
C ASN A 71 16.99 22.00 15.19
N TYR A 72 15.67 21.84 15.35
CA TYR A 72 15.05 21.82 16.67
C TYR A 72 15.40 20.55 17.45
N ALA A 73 15.16 19.37 16.88
CA ALA A 73 15.20 18.09 17.59
C ALA A 73 16.62 17.50 17.70
N GLU A 74 17.41 17.60 16.63
CA GLU A 74 18.73 16.96 16.50
C GLU A 74 19.89 17.97 16.57
N GLY A 75 19.58 19.27 16.48
CA GLY A 75 20.56 20.34 16.31
C GLY A 75 20.98 20.52 14.85
N ALA A 76 21.54 21.68 14.52
CA ALA A 76 21.87 22.05 13.14
C ALA A 76 22.91 21.11 12.49
N GLY A 77 23.84 20.58 13.29
CA GLY A 77 24.80 19.55 12.88
C GLY A 77 24.23 18.13 12.93
N GLY A 78 23.13 17.92 13.65
CA GLY A 78 22.48 16.62 13.85
C GLY A 78 21.92 16.01 12.58
N ARG A 79 21.31 14.83 12.70
CA ARG A 79 20.79 14.04 11.58
C ARG A 79 19.61 13.18 12.03
N PHE A 80 18.56 13.17 11.23
CA PHE A 80 17.47 12.22 11.39
C PHE A 80 17.89 10.79 11.01
N ALA A 81 17.62 9.83 11.87
CA ALA A 81 18.07 8.45 11.67
C ALA A 81 17.28 7.73 10.56
N GLY A 82 16.07 8.19 10.23
CA GLY A 82 15.25 7.73 9.11
C GLY A 82 15.35 8.66 7.90
N ILE A 83 14.72 9.84 7.98
CA ILE A 83 14.51 10.80 6.86
C ILE A 83 15.81 11.14 6.13
N ASP A 84 16.91 11.34 6.86
CA ASP A 84 18.21 11.68 6.27
C ASP A 84 19.02 10.45 5.85
N ALA A 85 18.61 9.22 6.19
CA ALA A 85 19.41 8.01 6.00
C ALA A 85 19.30 7.37 4.61
N LEU A 86 18.33 7.78 3.79
CA LEU A 86 18.17 7.28 2.42
C LEU A 86 19.29 7.82 1.51
N PRO A 87 20.04 6.94 0.81
CA PRO A 87 21.30 7.32 0.15
C PRO A 87 21.11 7.99 -1.22
N LEU A 88 19.98 7.79 -1.89
CA LEU A 88 19.70 8.32 -3.22
C LEU A 88 18.66 9.42 -3.09
N THR A 89 18.99 10.63 -3.55
CA THR A 89 18.15 11.82 -3.38
C THR A 89 17.97 12.57 -4.69
N GLY A 90 16.78 13.13 -4.87
CA GLY A 90 16.47 14.09 -5.92
C GLY A 90 15.46 15.12 -5.42
N GLN A 91 14.89 15.84 -6.38
CA GLN A 91 13.80 16.77 -6.16
C GLN A 91 12.73 16.50 -7.21
N TYR A 92 11.47 16.64 -6.86
CA TYR A 92 10.40 16.48 -7.83
C TYR A 92 9.42 17.65 -7.91
N THR A 93 8.75 17.79 -9.05
CA THR A 93 7.77 18.85 -9.28
C THR A 93 6.37 18.46 -8.83
N THR A 94 5.68 19.41 -8.20
CA THR A 94 4.42 19.17 -7.45
C THR A 94 3.22 19.91 -8.03
N TYR A 95 3.35 20.60 -9.17
CA TYR A 95 2.24 21.31 -9.81
C TYR A 95 1.07 20.37 -10.12
N SER A 96 -0.16 20.89 -10.06
CA SER A 96 -1.39 20.20 -10.48
C SER A 96 -1.85 20.75 -11.84
N VAL A 97 -3.05 20.40 -12.31
CA VAL A 97 -3.65 21.04 -13.49
C VAL A 97 -4.94 21.78 -13.14
N ASN A 98 -5.34 22.74 -13.96
CA ASN A 98 -6.67 23.35 -13.88
C ASN A 98 -7.70 22.58 -14.71
N GLU A 99 -8.94 23.05 -14.73
CA GLU A 99 -10.06 22.46 -15.49
C GLU A 99 -9.80 22.40 -17.01
N GLU A 100 -8.90 23.24 -17.52
CA GLU A 100 -8.47 23.24 -18.92
C GLU A 100 -7.26 22.33 -19.19
N GLY A 101 -6.77 21.60 -18.19
CA GLY A 101 -5.60 20.72 -18.30
C GLY A 101 -4.26 21.47 -18.37
N GLN A 102 -4.22 22.73 -17.94
CA GLN A 102 -3.00 23.56 -17.90
C GLN A 102 -2.38 23.55 -16.50
N PRO A 103 -1.06 23.76 -16.35
CA PRO A 103 -0.42 23.75 -15.04
C PRO A 103 -1.04 24.76 -14.06
N ASN A 104 -1.35 24.27 -12.86
CA ASN A 104 -1.63 25.05 -11.67
C ASN A 104 -0.44 24.90 -10.70
N TYR A 105 0.22 26.01 -10.39
CA TYR A 105 1.44 26.01 -9.57
C TYR A 105 1.19 25.93 -8.06
N ALA A 106 -0.05 26.15 -7.61
CA ALA A 106 -0.45 26.02 -6.22
C ALA A 106 -1.28 24.73 -6.07
N SER A 107 -0.60 23.60 -5.94
CA SER A 107 -1.23 22.31 -5.75
C SER A 107 -1.65 22.07 -4.30
N GLU A 108 -2.45 21.03 -4.07
CA GLU A 108 -2.89 20.58 -2.75
C GLU A 108 -2.87 19.06 -2.68
N SER A 109 -3.11 18.51 -1.49
CA SER A 109 -2.90 17.08 -1.20
C SER A 109 -3.69 16.12 -2.10
N ALA A 110 -4.91 16.44 -2.56
CA ALA A 110 -5.69 15.51 -3.39
C ALA A 110 -5.10 15.34 -4.80
N SER A 111 -4.81 16.45 -5.47
CA SER A 111 -4.25 16.45 -6.82
C SER A 111 -2.82 15.91 -6.87
N THR A 112 -2.03 16.17 -5.83
CA THR A 112 -0.67 15.65 -5.70
C THR A 112 -0.67 14.17 -5.33
N ALA A 113 -1.52 13.73 -4.39
CA ALA A 113 -1.70 12.31 -4.07
C ALA A 113 -2.18 11.49 -5.26
N SER A 114 -3.13 12.02 -6.03
CA SER A 114 -3.57 11.41 -7.28
C SER A 114 -2.42 11.24 -8.28
N ALA A 115 -1.45 12.16 -8.30
CA ALA A 115 -0.33 12.10 -9.23
C ALA A 115 0.58 10.90 -8.98
N TRP A 116 0.98 10.61 -7.74
CA TRP A 116 1.79 9.42 -7.45
C TRP A 116 0.94 8.14 -7.30
N ALA A 117 -0.35 8.26 -6.98
CA ALA A 117 -1.24 7.12 -6.90
C ALA A 117 -1.58 6.57 -8.28
N THR A 118 -1.69 7.42 -9.32
CA THR A 118 -2.21 7.01 -10.64
C THR A 118 -1.26 7.30 -11.81
N GLY A 119 -0.19 8.06 -11.58
CA GLY A 119 0.69 8.56 -12.65
C GLY A 119 0.06 9.68 -13.48
N THR A 120 -1.08 10.22 -13.07
CA THR A 120 -1.84 11.24 -13.81
C THR A 120 -2.09 12.49 -12.97
N LYS A 121 -1.70 13.66 -13.49
CA LYS A 121 -2.02 14.95 -12.86
C LYS A 121 -3.51 15.25 -12.97
N THR A 122 -4.07 15.89 -11.95
CA THR A 122 -5.48 16.28 -11.92
C THR A 122 -5.71 17.65 -11.28
N VAL A 123 -6.98 18.06 -11.21
CA VAL A 123 -7.44 19.31 -10.62
C VAL A 123 -7.41 19.23 -9.10
N ASN A 124 -7.04 20.34 -8.45
CA ASN A 124 -7.09 20.46 -6.99
C ASN A 124 -8.43 19.99 -6.44
N GLY A 125 -8.38 19.17 -5.40
CA GLY A 125 -9.54 18.60 -4.73
C GLY A 125 -10.05 17.29 -5.33
N ARG A 126 -9.50 16.81 -6.45
CA ARG A 126 -9.90 15.53 -7.07
C ARG A 126 -9.00 14.39 -6.61
N LEU A 127 -9.60 13.22 -6.38
CA LEU A 127 -8.91 11.99 -6.00
C LEU A 127 -9.02 10.97 -7.13
N SER A 128 -7.87 10.56 -7.68
CA SER A 128 -7.68 9.48 -8.65
C SER A 128 -8.66 9.47 -9.83
N VAL A 129 -9.02 10.67 -10.27
CA VAL A 129 -9.67 10.95 -11.55
C VAL A 129 -8.80 11.95 -12.31
N ASP A 130 -8.82 11.91 -13.64
CA ASP A 130 -8.10 12.89 -14.46
C ASP A 130 -8.80 14.26 -14.46
N TYR A 131 -8.25 15.22 -15.20
CA TYR A 131 -8.82 16.56 -15.31
C TYR A 131 -10.21 16.59 -15.99
N GLN A 132 -10.67 15.49 -16.60
CA GLN A 132 -12.01 15.32 -17.18
C GLN A 132 -12.95 14.53 -16.25
N ASN A 133 -12.53 14.22 -15.02
CA ASN A 133 -13.22 13.33 -14.07
C ASN A 133 -13.31 11.86 -14.52
N THR A 134 -12.39 11.39 -15.37
CA THR A 134 -12.28 9.97 -15.72
C THR A 134 -11.44 9.25 -14.68
N ALA A 135 -12.01 8.24 -14.01
CA ALA A 135 -11.30 7.40 -13.04
C ALA A 135 -9.99 6.82 -13.60
N GLN A 136 -8.94 6.87 -12.79
CA GLN A 136 -7.61 6.33 -13.08
C GLN A 136 -7.26 5.28 -12.03
N SER A 137 -6.86 4.08 -12.43
CA SER A 137 -6.52 3.01 -11.51
C SER A 137 -5.34 3.40 -10.60
N THR A 138 -5.46 3.12 -9.32
CA THR A 138 -4.44 3.48 -8.33
C THR A 138 -3.34 2.42 -8.25
N LEU A 139 -2.18 2.80 -7.73
CA LEU A 139 -1.07 1.89 -7.48
C LEU A 139 -1.47 0.78 -6.51
N LEU A 140 -2.28 1.09 -5.50
CA LEU A 140 -2.83 0.10 -4.57
C LEU A 140 -3.73 -0.91 -5.30
N GLU A 141 -4.65 -0.43 -6.12
CA GLU A 141 -5.54 -1.29 -6.94
C GLU A 141 -4.75 -2.18 -7.89
N ILE A 142 -3.75 -1.62 -8.57
CA ILE A 142 -2.90 -2.36 -9.49
C ILE A 142 -2.07 -3.41 -8.73
N ALA A 143 -1.50 -3.07 -7.56
CA ALA A 143 -0.76 -4.01 -6.73
C ALA A 143 -1.65 -5.19 -6.30
N LYS A 144 -2.86 -4.89 -5.80
CA LYS A 144 -3.86 -5.89 -5.43
C LYS A 144 -4.25 -6.79 -6.60
N ALA A 145 -4.50 -6.21 -7.78
CA ALA A 145 -4.86 -6.97 -8.98
C ALA A 145 -3.76 -7.94 -9.43
N ASN A 146 -2.50 -7.60 -9.15
CA ASN A 146 -1.32 -8.43 -9.44
C ASN A 146 -1.02 -9.45 -8.32
N GLY A 147 -1.89 -9.55 -7.30
CA GLY A 147 -1.80 -10.55 -6.23
C GLY A 147 -0.92 -10.16 -5.04
N LEU A 148 -0.47 -8.90 -4.97
CA LEU A 148 0.29 -8.40 -3.82
C LEU A 148 -0.66 -8.04 -2.68
N LYS A 149 -0.15 -8.13 -1.44
CA LYS A 149 -0.84 -7.51 -0.30
C LYS A 149 -0.73 -5.98 -0.36
N THR A 150 -1.69 -5.30 0.26
CA THR A 150 -1.84 -3.85 0.19
C THR A 150 -2.15 -3.23 1.54
N GLY A 151 -1.44 -2.13 1.86
CA GLY A 151 -1.58 -1.39 3.10
C GLY A 151 -1.68 0.12 2.90
N ASN A 152 -2.50 0.78 3.72
CA ASN A 152 -2.63 2.24 3.76
C ASN A 152 -2.72 2.71 5.21
N VAL A 153 -1.73 3.48 5.65
CA VAL A 153 -1.57 3.94 7.04
C VAL A 153 -1.44 5.45 7.07
N SER A 154 -2.17 6.12 7.95
CA SER A 154 -2.10 7.57 8.11
C SER A 154 -2.40 8.01 9.55
N THR A 155 -1.87 9.17 9.96
CA THR A 155 -2.31 9.86 11.18
C THR A 155 -3.53 10.77 10.95
N ALA A 156 -3.98 10.95 9.71
CA ALA A 156 -5.22 11.64 9.38
C ALA A 156 -6.45 10.72 9.44
N GLU A 157 -7.62 11.32 9.22
CA GLU A 157 -8.79 10.60 8.75
C GLU A 157 -8.46 9.80 7.49
N ILE A 158 -8.82 8.52 7.42
CA ILE A 158 -8.47 7.69 6.25
C ILE A 158 -9.14 8.15 4.95
N GLN A 159 -10.16 9.00 5.07
CA GLN A 159 -10.84 9.64 3.95
C GLN A 159 -10.11 10.89 3.43
N ASP A 160 -9.15 11.43 4.19
CA ASP A 160 -8.39 12.59 3.76
C ASP A 160 -7.57 12.26 2.49
N ALA A 161 -7.14 13.29 1.78
CA ALA A 161 -6.70 13.15 0.40
C ALA A 161 -5.57 12.14 0.17
N THR A 162 -4.54 12.14 1.00
CA THR A 162 -3.35 11.30 0.81
C THR A 162 -3.69 9.80 0.88
N PRO A 163 -4.38 9.29 1.93
CA PRO A 163 -4.87 7.92 1.92
C PRO A 163 -6.03 7.73 0.94
N GLY A 164 -6.93 8.71 0.82
CA GLY A 164 -8.11 8.71 -0.05
C GLY A 164 -7.80 8.53 -1.53
N ALA A 165 -6.67 9.03 -2.00
CA ALA A 165 -6.23 8.87 -3.39
C ALA A 165 -5.91 7.41 -3.75
N GLN A 166 -5.47 6.58 -2.80
CA GLN A 166 -5.18 5.17 -3.10
C GLN A 166 -6.45 4.30 -3.17
N ILE A 167 -7.57 4.78 -2.65
CA ILE A 167 -8.76 3.97 -2.33
C ILE A 167 -10.08 4.53 -2.88
N SER A 168 -10.05 5.65 -3.62
CA SER A 168 -11.27 6.24 -4.17
C SER A 168 -11.03 7.01 -5.47
N HIS A 169 -12.06 7.07 -6.31
CA HIS A 169 -12.15 7.93 -7.48
C HIS A 169 -13.29 8.91 -7.26
N ILE A 170 -12.97 10.18 -6.99
CA ILE A 170 -13.99 11.17 -6.63
C ILE A 170 -13.61 12.59 -7.06
N SER A 171 -14.61 13.34 -7.52
CA SER A 171 -14.44 14.72 -8.01
C SER A 171 -14.21 15.76 -6.90
N ALA A 172 -14.47 15.44 -5.64
CA ALA A 172 -14.16 16.31 -4.51
C ALA A 172 -13.72 15.51 -3.27
N ARG A 173 -12.56 15.89 -2.72
CA ARG A 173 -11.95 15.25 -1.54
C ARG A 173 -12.83 15.30 -0.29
N GLY A 174 -13.76 16.25 -0.19
CA GLY A 174 -14.67 16.39 0.96
C GLY A 174 -15.79 15.34 1.02
N CYS A 175 -15.93 14.47 0.03
CA CYS A 175 -17.00 13.47 -0.04
C CYS A 175 -16.65 12.19 0.76
N TYR A 176 -16.41 12.39 2.06
CA TYR A 176 -15.90 11.37 2.99
C TYR A 176 -16.88 10.20 3.19
N GLY A 177 -18.15 10.52 3.45
CA GLY A 177 -19.22 9.56 3.69
C GLY A 177 -20.46 9.81 2.82
N PRO A 178 -21.49 8.96 2.93
CA PRO A 178 -22.74 9.06 2.16
C PRO A 178 -23.41 10.44 2.24
N ASP A 179 -23.32 11.13 3.38
CA ASP A 179 -23.94 12.45 3.57
C ASP A 179 -23.29 13.52 2.71
N GLN A 180 -21.99 13.69 2.83
CA GLN A 180 -21.25 14.68 2.05
C GLN A 180 -21.27 14.37 0.55
N THR A 181 -21.31 13.08 0.19
CA THR A 181 -21.31 12.64 -1.21
C THR A 181 -22.63 12.96 -1.91
N SER A 182 -23.78 12.73 -1.27
CA SER A 182 -25.08 13.16 -1.83
C SER A 182 -25.16 14.66 -2.07
N GLU A 183 -24.55 15.45 -1.18
CA GLU A 183 -24.60 16.91 -1.24
C GLU A 183 -23.63 17.49 -2.28
N ASN A 184 -22.41 16.95 -2.35
CA ASN A 184 -21.28 17.59 -3.04
C ASN A 184 -20.73 16.80 -4.23
N CYS A 185 -21.02 15.49 -4.33
CA CYS A 185 -20.53 14.59 -5.38
C CYS A 185 -21.69 13.76 -5.96
N ALA A 186 -22.73 14.43 -6.46
CA ALA A 186 -23.97 13.78 -6.87
C ALA A 186 -23.79 12.71 -7.96
N THR A 187 -22.80 12.85 -8.84
CA THR A 187 -22.49 11.85 -9.88
C THR A 187 -21.87 10.57 -9.32
N GLU A 188 -21.14 10.69 -8.22
CA GLU A 188 -20.47 9.60 -7.52
C GLU A 188 -21.35 8.99 -6.41
N ALA A 189 -22.37 9.70 -5.94
CA ALA A 189 -23.28 9.21 -4.91
C ALA A 189 -23.94 7.87 -5.31
N LEU A 190 -23.94 6.91 -4.37
CA LEU A 190 -24.35 5.53 -4.63
C LEU A 190 -25.83 5.44 -5.03
N GLU A 191 -26.70 6.25 -4.43
CA GLU A 191 -28.13 6.34 -4.75
C GLU A 191 -28.41 6.92 -6.14
N ASN A 192 -27.43 7.60 -6.75
CA ASN A 192 -27.50 8.09 -8.12
C ASN A 192 -26.81 7.13 -9.12
N GLY A 193 -26.35 5.96 -8.65
CA GLY A 193 -25.68 4.95 -9.47
C GLY A 193 -24.18 5.19 -9.65
N GLY A 194 -23.57 6.09 -8.87
CA GLY A 194 -22.13 6.28 -8.80
C GLY A 194 -21.42 5.22 -7.95
N LEU A 195 -20.11 5.40 -7.75
CA LEU A 195 -19.25 4.46 -7.01
C LEU A 195 -19.39 4.53 -5.47
N GLY A 196 -20.04 5.57 -4.96
CA GLY A 196 -20.18 5.89 -3.54
C GLY A 196 -19.14 6.90 -3.04
N SER A 197 -19.28 7.23 -1.76
CA SER A 197 -18.34 8.05 -0.99
C SER A 197 -16.95 7.44 -0.88
N ILE A 198 -15.96 8.21 -0.42
CA ILE A 198 -14.60 7.72 -0.17
C ILE A 198 -14.62 6.51 0.78
N SER A 199 -15.43 6.55 1.85
CA SER A 199 -15.54 5.44 2.81
C SER A 199 -16.21 4.19 2.21
N GLU A 200 -17.23 4.35 1.35
CA GLU A 200 -17.84 3.22 0.65
C GLU A 200 -16.87 2.60 -0.37
N GLN A 201 -16.12 3.43 -1.10
CA GLN A 201 -15.10 2.99 -2.03
C GLN A 201 -13.93 2.30 -1.32
N LEU A 202 -13.50 2.75 -0.15
CA LEU A 202 -12.53 2.07 0.71
C LEU A 202 -12.95 0.62 0.96
N LEU A 203 -14.20 0.43 1.41
CA LEU A 203 -14.74 -0.90 1.69
C LEU A 203 -14.79 -1.77 0.42
N ASN A 204 -15.00 -1.17 -0.75
CA ASN A 204 -14.99 -1.87 -2.03
C ASN A 204 -13.57 -2.26 -2.47
N VAL A 205 -12.62 -1.32 -2.44
CA VAL A 205 -11.21 -1.56 -2.80
C VAL A 205 -10.60 -2.60 -1.89
N ARG A 206 -10.96 -2.62 -0.60
CA ARG A 206 -10.61 -3.67 0.37
C ARG A 206 -9.10 -3.96 0.44
N PRO A 207 -8.27 -2.99 0.88
CA PRO A 207 -6.87 -3.26 1.23
C PRO A 207 -6.80 -4.26 2.40
N ASP A 208 -5.71 -5.02 2.48
CA ASP A 208 -5.51 -5.99 3.55
C ASP A 208 -5.33 -5.28 4.91
N VAL A 209 -4.63 -4.14 4.92
CA VAL A 209 -4.41 -3.34 6.14
C VAL A 209 -4.77 -1.87 5.88
N THR A 210 -5.67 -1.32 6.70
CA THR A 210 -6.00 0.10 6.70
C THR A 210 -6.00 0.63 8.13
N LEU A 211 -5.15 1.60 8.45
CA LEU A 211 -4.97 2.12 9.81
C LEU A 211 -4.95 3.66 9.82
N GLY A 212 -5.81 4.29 10.61
CA GLY A 212 -5.83 5.75 10.78
C GLY A 212 -6.96 6.26 11.65
N GLY A 213 -7.32 7.53 11.49
CA GLY A 213 -8.49 8.15 12.12
C GLY A 213 -9.73 8.10 11.21
N GLY A 214 -10.74 8.91 11.52
CA GLY A 214 -11.91 9.11 10.64
C GLY A 214 -13.08 8.17 10.88
N SER A 215 -13.27 7.68 12.11
CA SER A 215 -14.41 6.81 12.45
C SER A 215 -15.77 7.48 12.30
N ALA A 216 -15.84 8.82 12.34
CA ALA A 216 -17.08 9.57 12.21
C ALA A 216 -17.83 9.28 10.90
N SER A 217 -17.11 9.12 9.79
CA SER A 217 -17.74 8.83 8.49
C SER A 217 -18.28 7.41 8.40
N PHE A 218 -17.72 6.47 9.18
CA PHE A 218 -18.19 5.09 9.21
C PHE A 218 -19.46 4.89 10.06
N ALA A 219 -19.81 5.87 10.89
CA ALA A 219 -21.08 5.91 11.62
C ALA A 219 -22.28 6.34 10.74
N GLN A 220 -22.02 6.90 9.56
CA GLN A 220 -23.07 7.23 8.59
C GLN A 220 -23.68 5.97 7.98
N THR A 221 -24.91 6.07 7.49
CA THR A 221 -25.63 4.96 6.86
C THR A 221 -25.55 5.01 5.34
N ALA A 222 -25.32 3.87 4.70
CA ALA A 222 -25.39 3.77 3.25
C ALA A 222 -26.80 4.14 2.75
N LYS A 223 -26.85 4.89 1.64
CA LYS A 223 -28.10 5.44 1.08
C LYS A 223 -28.71 4.58 -0.03
N ALA A 224 -27.97 3.59 -0.50
CA ALA A 224 -28.37 2.64 -1.52
C ALA A 224 -27.49 1.38 -1.46
N GLY A 225 -27.74 0.45 -2.37
CA GLY A 225 -26.98 -0.79 -2.46
C GLY A 225 -27.40 -1.84 -1.43
N PRO A 226 -26.63 -2.94 -1.31
CA PRO A 226 -27.01 -4.08 -0.47
C PRO A 226 -27.12 -3.78 1.04
N TRP A 227 -26.49 -2.70 1.49
CA TRP A 227 -26.44 -2.27 2.89
C TRP A 227 -27.22 -0.96 3.13
N GLU A 228 -28.16 -0.61 2.26
CA GLU A 228 -29.01 0.58 2.43
C GLU A 228 -29.64 0.61 3.83
N GLY A 229 -29.45 1.72 4.54
CA GLY A 229 -29.95 1.92 5.90
C GLY A 229 -29.05 1.37 7.02
N GLU A 230 -28.01 0.59 6.69
CA GLU A 230 -27.00 0.13 7.64
C GLU A 230 -25.83 1.12 7.73
N THR A 231 -25.19 1.18 8.89
CA THR A 231 -23.95 1.96 9.06
C THR A 231 -22.81 1.35 8.24
N LEU A 232 -21.83 2.16 7.83
CA LEU A 232 -20.67 1.61 7.13
C LEU A 232 -19.82 0.69 8.04
N PHE A 233 -19.87 0.87 9.36
CA PHE A 233 -19.31 -0.12 10.30
C PHE A 233 -20.01 -1.47 10.21
N ALA A 234 -21.34 -1.50 10.25
CA ALA A 234 -22.12 -2.73 10.08
C ALA A 234 -21.87 -3.38 8.71
N GLN A 235 -21.75 -2.55 7.65
CA GLN A 235 -21.33 -3.02 6.33
C GLN A 235 -19.93 -3.64 6.36
N ALA A 236 -18.95 -3.02 7.03
CA ALA A 236 -17.60 -3.55 7.12
C ALA A 236 -17.57 -4.91 7.86
N GLU A 237 -18.28 -5.02 8.98
CA GLU A 237 -18.42 -6.27 9.74
C GLU A 237 -19.07 -7.39 8.90
N ASP A 238 -20.18 -7.10 8.23
CA ASP A 238 -20.87 -8.06 7.36
C ASP A 238 -19.97 -8.53 6.21
N ARG A 239 -19.10 -7.62 5.72
CA ARG A 239 -18.11 -7.91 4.69
C ARG A 239 -16.83 -8.55 5.25
N GLY A 240 -16.77 -8.91 6.53
CA GLY A 240 -15.66 -9.68 7.11
C GLY A 240 -14.43 -8.86 7.51
N TYR A 241 -14.54 -7.53 7.64
CA TYR A 241 -13.46 -6.73 8.19
C TYR A 241 -13.25 -7.04 9.67
N THR A 242 -11.98 -7.11 10.07
CA THR A 242 -11.60 -7.02 11.48
C THR A 242 -11.51 -5.54 11.83
N LEU A 243 -12.41 -5.09 12.71
CA LEU A 243 -12.44 -3.71 13.19
C LEU A 243 -11.67 -3.57 14.50
N VAL A 244 -10.78 -2.57 14.59
CA VAL A 244 -10.07 -2.22 15.83
C VAL A 244 -10.07 -0.70 16.04
N ASP A 245 -10.09 -0.27 17.29
CA ASP A 245 -10.14 1.15 17.67
C ASP A 245 -9.15 1.52 18.78
N ASP A 246 -8.35 0.56 19.27
CA ASP A 246 -7.33 0.78 20.28
C ASP A 246 -6.04 -0.04 20.04
N ALA A 247 -4.99 0.29 20.80
CA ALA A 247 -3.68 -0.36 20.70
C ALA A 247 -3.73 -1.86 21.04
N ALA A 248 -4.51 -2.25 22.04
CA ALA A 248 -4.55 -3.64 22.51
C ALA A 248 -5.26 -4.55 21.51
N ALA A 249 -6.34 -4.05 20.91
CA ALA A 249 -7.06 -4.73 19.83
C ALA A 249 -6.16 -4.84 18.59
N LEU A 250 -5.45 -3.78 18.21
CA LEU A 250 -4.48 -3.82 17.10
C LEU A 250 -3.37 -4.84 17.34
N ASP A 251 -2.77 -4.84 18.54
CA ASP A 251 -1.71 -5.78 18.91
C ASP A 251 -2.16 -7.24 18.80
N ALA A 252 -3.42 -7.53 19.11
CA ALA A 252 -4.00 -8.88 19.06
C ALA A 252 -4.22 -9.42 17.64
N VAL A 253 -4.22 -8.56 16.61
CA VAL A 253 -4.41 -9.01 15.21
C VAL A 253 -3.19 -9.79 14.75
N THR A 254 -3.37 -10.98 14.20
CA THR A 254 -2.25 -11.84 13.73
C THR A 254 -2.31 -12.18 12.25
N VAL A 255 -3.44 -11.89 11.60
CA VAL A 255 -3.67 -12.12 10.18
C VAL A 255 -4.43 -10.92 9.64
N ALA A 256 -4.03 -10.44 8.47
CA ALA A 256 -4.77 -9.51 7.65
C ALA A 256 -4.57 -9.90 6.18
N ASP A 257 -5.67 -10.20 5.50
CA ASP A 257 -5.71 -10.63 4.11
C ASP A 257 -7.07 -10.31 3.47
N ALA A 258 -7.27 -10.68 2.21
CA ALA A 258 -8.53 -10.46 1.50
C ALA A 258 -9.77 -11.07 2.19
N ASP A 259 -9.63 -12.17 2.93
CA ASP A 259 -10.74 -12.82 3.63
C ASP A 259 -11.04 -12.13 4.97
N GLN A 260 -10.01 -11.61 5.65
CA GLN A 260 -10.10 -10.91 6.93
C GLN A 260 -9.31 -9.58 6.91
N PRO A 261 -9.73 -8.58 6.13
CA PRO A 261 -9.00 -7.31 6.04
C PRO A 261 -9.11 -6.54 7.36
N LEU A 262 -8.05 -5.84 7.72
CA LEU A 262 -7.99 -5.03 8.94
C LEU A 262 -8.39 -3.58 8.64
N LEU A 263 -9.34 -3.06 9.40
CA LEU A 263 -9.70 -1.64 9.44
C LEU A 263 -9.58 -1.11 10.87
N GLY A 264 -8.49 -0.39 11.13
CA GLY A 264 -8.21 0.26 12.40
C GLY A 264 -8.55 1.75 12.35
N LEU A 265 -9.57 2.19 13.08
CA LEU A 265 -10.01 3.59 13.15
C LEU A 265 -9.99 4.08 14.60
N PHE A 266 -8.95 4.82 14.97
CA PHE A 266 -8.61 5.08 16.39
C PHE A 266 -9.14 6.42 16.94
N THR A 267 -9.65 7.29 16.07
CA THR A 267 -10.21 8.61 16.41
C THR A 267 -11.37 8.97 15.49
N GLU A 268 -12.29 9.82 15.97
CA GLU A 268 -13.40 10.33 15.14
C GLU A 268 -12.92 11.12 13.93
N GLY A 269 -11.90 11.96 14.12
CA GLY A 269 -11.22 12.73 13.10
C GLY A 269 -9.74 12.35 12.98
N ASN A 270 -8.87 13.33 12.76
CA ASN A 270 -7.41 13.13 12.75
C ASN A 270 -6.85 12.73 14.12
N PHE A 271 -5.65 12.16 14.14
CA PHE A 271 -4.95 11.88 15.38
C PHE A 271 -4.52 13.18 16.08
N PRO A 272 -4.56 13.22 17.43
CA PRO A 272 -3.92 14.28 18.19
C PRO A 272 -2.39 14.26 17.97
N VAL A 273 -1.83 15.43 17.71
CA VAL A 273 -0.40 15.62 17.40
C VAL A 273 0.54 15.23 18.54
N ARG A 274 1.80 14.96 18.22
CA ARG A 274 2.86 14.54 19.15
C ARG A 274 3.16 15.60 20.19
N TRP A 275 3.44 16.81 19.72
CA TRP A 275 3.94 17.89 20.55
C TRP A 275 3.00 19.07 20.53
N SER A 276 3.00 19.78 21.64
CA SER A 276 2.31 21.05 21.84
C SER A 276 3.34 22.14 22.12
N GLY A 277 2.95 23.40 21.90
CA GLY A 277 3.82 24.55 22.08
C GLY A 277 3.06 25.86 22.05
N PRO A 278 3.76 27.00 22.14
CA PRO A 278 3.12 28.30 22.07
C PRO A 278 2.50 28.54 20.70
N GLU A 279 1.42 29.32 20.68
CA GLU A 279 0.91 29.90 19.44
C GLU A 279 1.96 30.82 18.81
N ALA A 280 1.95 30.90 17.48
CA ALA A 280 2.78 31.89 16.79
C ALA A 280 2.38 33.31 17.19
N THR A 281 3.39 34.16 17.37
CA THR A 281 3.20 35.58 17.68
C THR A 281 3.00 36.36 16.39
N ASP A 282 1.87 37.07 16.28
CA ASP A 282 1.61 38.00 15.17
C ASP A 282 2.35 39.32 15.40
N LEU A 283 3.28 39.64 14.49
CA LEU A 283 4.09 40.84 14.49
C LEU A 283 3.79 41.76 13.30
N THR A 284 2.63 41.60 12.66
CA THR A 284 2.18 42.44 11.54
C THR A 284 2.10 43.92 11.92
N ALA A 285 1.64 44.22 13.14
CA ALA A 285 1.56 45.58 13.68
C ALA A 285 2.86 46.04 14.38
N GLY A 286 3.94 45.27 14.27
CA GLY A 286 5.15 45.41 15.07
C GLY A 286 5.01 44.77 16.46
N GLY A 287 6.13 44.68 17.19
CA GLY A 287 6.19 44.03 18.50
C GLY A 287 7.55 43.36 18.73
N GLU A 288 7.68 42.64 19.83
CA GLU A 288 8.87 41.85 20.15
C GLU A 288 8.47 40.38 20.31
N LEU A 289 9.35 39.48 19.88
CA LEU A 289 9.16 38.05 20.14
C LEU A 289 9.30 37.75 21.63
N PRO A 290 8.52 36.81 22.17
CA PRO A 290 8.78 36.27 23.50
C PRO A 290 10.16 35.59 23.56
N ALA A 291 10.63 35.31 24.78
CA ALA A 291 11.83 34.50 24.98
C ALA A 291 11.67 33.12 24.30
N PRO A 292 12.76 32.50 23.81
CA PRO A 292 12.67 31.20 23.15
C PRO A 292 12.14 30.14 24.10
N THR A 293 11.28 29.27 23.60
CA THR A 293 10.61 28.21 24.38
C THR A 293 10.86 26.84 23.78
N SER A 294 10.76 25.79 24.60
CA SER A 294 10.80 24.41 24.13
C SER A 294 9.38 23.87 23.98
N CYS A 295 9.17 23.08 22.93
CA CYS A 295 8.00 22.23 22.74
C CYS A 295 7.87 21.22 23.89
N ALA A 296 6.65 20.77 24.12
CA ALA A 296 6.32 19.79 25.15
C ALA A 296 5.51 18.63 24.55
N GLU A 297 5.56 17.47 25.18
CA GLU A 297 4.66 16.36 24.86
C GLU A 297 3.20 16.82 24.94
N ASN A 298 2.39 16.44 23.95
CA ASN A 298 0.97 16.75 23.95
C ASN A 298 0.24 15.80 24.90
N PRO A 299 -0.41 16.28 25.98
CA PRO A 299 -1.17 15.42 26.88
C PRO A 299 -2.39 14.77 26.23
N GLU A 300 -2.85 15.29 25.09
CA GLU A 300 -3.95 14.73 24.30
C GLU A 300 -3.49 13.69 23.29
N ARG A 301 -2.16 13.50 23.08
CA ARG A 301 -1.64 12.45 22.19
C ARG A 301 -2.24 11.09 22.59
N LEU A 302 -2.54 10.26 21.60
CA LEU A 302 -3.04 8.91 21.84
C LEU A 302 -2.15 8.16 22.83
N ALA A 303 -2.77 7.29 23.62
CA ALA A 303 -2.07 6.50 24.62
C ALA A 303 -0.87 5.75 24.01
N THR A 304 0.14 5.49 24.85
CA THR A 304 1.34 4.74 24.45
C THR A 304 0.95 3.45 23.70
N GLY A 305 1.35 3.34 22.43
CA GLY A 305 1.08 2.17 21.58
C GLY A 305 0.58 2.48 20.17
N LEU A 306 0.04 3.67 19.90
CA LEU A 306 -0.45 4.09 18.57
C LEU A 306 0.35 5.30 18.03
N SER A 307 1.64 5.12 17.78
CA SER A 307 2.44 6.09 17.02
C SER A 307 2.50 5.69 15.55
N LEU A 308 2.86 6.61 14.64
CA LEU A 308 3.02 6.25 13.23
C LEU A 308 4.04 5.11 13.04
N ALA A 309 5.09 5.08 13.87
CA ALA A 309 6.07 3.99 13.87
C ALA A 309 5.47 2.64 14.30
N SER A 310 4.60 2.59 15.32
CA SER A 310 3.98 1.33 15.74
C SER A 310 2.95 0.84 14.72
N LEU A 311 2.17 1.74 14.12
CA LEU A 311 1.27 1.42 13.02
C LEU A 311 2.03 0.88 11.81
N THR A 312 3.15 1.51 11.45
CA THR A 312 4.03 1.07 10.36
C THR A 312 4.59 -0.33 10.63
N SER A 313 5.10 -0.56 11.84
CA SER A 313 5.62 -1.88 12.24
C SER A 313 4.52 -2.94 12.11
N LYS A 314 3.33 -2.66 12.64
CA LYS A 314 2.22 -3.61 12.59
C LYS A 314 1.75 -3.89 11.16
N ALA A 315 1.67 -2.86 10.32
CA ALA A 315 1.30 -3.03 8.93
C ALA A 315 2.32 -3.91 8.19
N ILE A 316 3.63 -3.64 8.37
CA ILE A 316 4.68 -4.47 7.78
C ILE A 316 4.58 -5.92 8.28
N ASP A 317 4.40 -6.15 9.58
CA ASP A 317 4.29 -7.50 10.15
C ASP A 317 3.12 -8.31 9.57
N LEU A 318 2.00 -7.66 9.24
CA LEU A 318 0.81 -8.30 8.67
C LEU A 318 0.90 -8.48 7.14
N LEU A 319 1.62 -7.58 6.46
CA LEU A 319 1.76 -7.58 5.00
C LEU A 319 2.94 -8.42 4.51
N ASP A 320 3.99 -8.61 5.33
CA ASP A 320 5.15 -9.43 4.96
C ASP A 320 4.73 -10.88 4.68
N GLY A 321 5.27 -11.43 3.59
CA GLY A 321 4.83 -12.70 3.03
C GLY A 321 5.53 -13.01 1.70
N ASP A 322 5.17 -14.12 1.06
CA ASP A 322 5.88 -14.60 -0.13
C ASP A 322 5.57 -13.79 -1.40
N ASP A 323 4.36 -13.25 -1.54
CA ASP A 323 3.87 -12.59 -2.77
C ASP A 323 4.29 -11.10 -2.88
N GLY A 324 4.82 -10.54 -1.80
CA GLY A 324 5.20 -9.12 -1.72
C GLY A 324 4.04 -8.18 -1.40
N PHE A 325 4.35 -6.91 -1.15
CA PHE A 325 3.34 -5.92 -0.79
C PHE A 325 3.63 -4.49 -1.24
N PHE A 326 2.57 -3.69 -1.33
CA PHE A 326 2.61 -2.24 -1.41
C PHE A 326 2.06 -1.63 -0.11
N LEU A 327 2.78 -0.68 0.47
CA LEU A 327 2.38 0.05 1.67
C LEU A 327 2.60 1.55 1.50
N GLN A 328 1.56 2.34 1.75
CA GLN A 328 1.66 3.79 1.96
C GLN A 328 1.54 4.12 3.45
N VAL A 329 2.42 5.01 3.94
CA VAL A 329 2.44 5.52 5.32
C VAL A 329 2.49 7.04 5.25
N GLU A 330 1.62 7.71 6.01
CA GLU A 330 1.54 9.17 6.01
C GLU A 330 1.70 9.76 7.43
N GLY A 331 2.62 10.73 7.55
CA GLY A 331 2.64 11.70 8.64
C GLY A 331 1.88 12.96 8.23
N ALA A 332 0.57 12.96 8.48
CA ALA A 332 -0.36 13.91 7.85
C ALA A 332 -0.39 15.28 8.52
N SER A 333 -0.20 15.33 9.84
CA SER A 333 -0.33 16.58 10.60
C SER A 333 0.91 17.47 10.55
N ILE A 334 1.92 17.15 9.73
CA ILE A 334 3.01 18.10 9.42
C ILE A 334 2.40 19.32 8.72
N ASP A 335 1.69 19.10 7.60
CA ASP A 335 0.92 20.10 6.86
C ASP A 335 -0.12 20.80 7.75
N LYS A 336 -0.97 20.02 8.44
CA LYS A 336 -2.07 20.59 9.26
C LYS A 336 -1.57 21.56 10.32
N GLN A 337 -0.41 21.28 10.92
CA GLN A 337 0.19 22.16 11.91
C GLN A 337 0.92 23.35 11.27
N ASP A 338 1.42 23.21 10.05
CA ASP A 338 1.97 24.33 9.28
C ASP A 338 0.86 25.31 8.84
N HIS A 339 -0.30 24.81 8.39
CA HIS A 339 -1.54 25.60 8.21
C HIS A 339 -1.89 26.41 9.45
N ALA A 340 -1.78 25.79 10.62
CA ALA A 340 -2.09 26.40 11.92
C ALA A 340 -0.97 27.34 12.45
N ALA A 341 0.13 27.52 11.70
CA ALA A 341 1.34 28.22 12.15
C ALA A 341 1.86 27.70 13.51
N ASN A 342 1.74 26.38 13.74
CA ASN A 342 2.10 25.73 14.99
C ASN A 342 3.39 24.91 14.84
N ALA A 343 4.52 25.60 15.01
CA ALA A 343 5.85 25.01 14.82
C ALA A 343 6.10 23.78 15.71
N CYS A 344 5.63 23.76 16.95
CA CYS A 344 5.88 22.61 17.83
C CYS A 344 5.10 21.37 17.40
N GLY A 345 3.84 21.51 17.03
CA GLY A 345 3.07 20.41 16.45
C GLY A 345 3.72 19.91 15.17
N GLN A 346 4.01 20.82 14.23
CA GLN A 346 4.65 20.51 12.95
C GLN A 346 5.96 19.73 13.11
N ILE A 347 6.86 20.20 13.99
CA ILE A 347 8.13 19.53 14.28
C ILE A 347 7.89 18.15 14.89
N GLY A 348 6.98 18.05 15.86
CA GLY A 348 6.67 16.78 16.54
C GLY A 348 6.15 15.72 15.57
N GLU A 349 5.35 16.11 14.58
CA GLU A 349 4.85 15.20 13.54
C GLU A 349 5.95 14.77 12.56
N THR A 350 6.88 15.66 12.22
CA THR A 350 8.07 15.29 11.41
C THR A 350 8.96 14.30 12.14
N VAL A 351 9.10 14.44 13.47
CA VAL A 351 9.81 13.47 14.32
C VAL A 351 9.06 12.13 14.37
N ASP A 352 7.72 12.14 14.41
CA ASP A 352 6.91 10.90 14.35
C ASP A 352 7.07 10.16 13.02
N LEU A 353 7.14 10.90 11.92
CA LEU A 353 7.44 10.32 10.61
C LEU A 353 8.86 9.76 10.54
N ASP A 354 9.86 10.44 11.11
CA ASP A 354 11.23 9.90 11.13
C ASP A 354 11.31 8.52 11.79
N GLU A 355 10.61 8.34 12.92
CA GLU A 355 10.55 7.06 13.62
C GLU A 355 9.88 5.96 12.75
N ALA A 356 8.86 6.29 11.96
CA ALA A 356 8.26 5.37 11.00
C ALA A 356 9.19 5.04 9.82
N VAL A 357 9.96 6.02 9.33
CA VAL A 357 10.98 5.80 8.29
C VAL A 357 12.07 4.86 8.81
N GLN A 358 12.48 4.98 10.08
CA GLN A 358 13.44 4.05 10.69
C GLN A 358 12.93 2.61 10.66
N VAL A 359 11.66 2.38 11.04
CA VAL A 359 11.02 1.06 10.97
C VAL A 359 11.05 0.49 9.54
N ALA A 360 10.67 1.29 8.55
CA ALA A 360 10.67 0.86 7.14
C ALA A 360 12.08 0.54 6.63
N LEU A 361 13.08 1.35 6.98
CA LEU A 361 14.47 1.11 6.58
C LEU A 361 15.06 -0.12 7.25
N ASP A 362 14.75 -0.37 8.51
CA ASP A 362 15.24 -1.55 9.22
C ASP A 362 14.67 -2.85 8.64
N PHE A 363 13.38 -2.84 8.28
CA PHE A 363 12.77 -3.92 7.50
C PHE A 363 13.47 -4.10 6.15
N ALA A 364 13.63 -3.02 5.37
CA ALA A 364 14.21 -3.08 4.03
C ALA A 364 15.67 -3.52 4.01
N ARG A 365 16.46 -3.15 5.03
CA ARG A 365 17.84 -3.62 5.23
C ARG A 365 17.90 -5.11 5.58
N THR A 366 16.91 -5.59 6.32
CA THR A 366 16.84 -7.00 6.74
C THR A 366 16.42 -7.91 5.58
N GLN A 367 15.40 -7.52 4.81
CA GLN A 367 14.89 -8.31 3.69
C GLN A 367 15.78 -8.19 2.44
N GLY A 368 16.28 -6.98 2.14
CA GLY A 368 17.18 -6.71 1.02
C GLY A 368 16.49 -6.57 -0.36
N ASP A 369 15.18 -6.76 -0.45
CA ASP A 369 14.36 -6.70 -1.67
C ASP A 369 13.20 -5.69 -1.60
N THR A 370 13.28 -4.73 -0.67
CA THR A 370 12.25 -3.69 -0.48
C THR A 370 12.73 -2.32 -0.97
N LEU A 371 11.92 -1.67 -1.81
CA LEU A 371 12.07 -0.25 -2.16
C LEU A 371 11.39 0.60 -1.09
N VAL A 372 12.14 1.52 -0.48
CA VAL A 372 11.62 2.53 0.44
C VAL A 372 11.80 3.91 -0.19
N VAL A 373 10.74 4.70 -0.24
CA VAL A 373 10.76 6.09 -0.72
C VAL A 373 10.18 7.01 0.34
N VAL A 374 10.85 8.13 0.60
CA VAL A 374 10.39 9.19 1.51
C VAL A 374 10.31 10.51 0.73
N THR A 375 9.16 11.16 0.78
CA THR A 375 8.92 12.44 0.10
C THR A 375 7.78 13.22 0.77
N ALA A 376 7.45 14.39 0.22
CA ALA A 376 6.27 15.19 0.55
C ALA A 376 5.40 15.38 -0.68
N ASP A 377 4.12 15.64 -0.50
CA ASP A 377 3.16 15.89 -1.57
C ASP A 377 3.35 17.29 -2.21
N HIS A 378 3.61 18.30 -1.39
CA HIS A 378 4.01 19.67 -1.77
C HIS A 378 4.89 20.33 -0.70
N ALA A 379 5.39 21.53 -0.99
CA ALA A 379 6.08 22.36 0.00
C ALA A 379 5.07 23.19 0.81
N HIS A 380 5.50 23.72 1.96
CA HIS A 380 4.69 24.59 2.80
C HIS A 380 5.38 25.94 3.08
N THR A 381 4.78 26.76 3.95
CA THR A 381 5.14 28.16 4.17
C THR A 381 6.21 28.38 5.24
N SER A 382 6.45 27.40 6.13
CA SER A 382 7.32 27.63 7.29
C SER A 382 8.74 28.00 6.85
N GLN A 383 9.30 29.05 7.46
CA GLN A 383 10.62 29.57 7.09
C GLN A 383 11.49 29.80 8.32
N ILE A 384 12.75 29.38 8.25
CA ILE A 384 13.76 29.74 9.24
C ILE A 384 14.29 31.14 8.91
N VAL A 385 14.14 32.08 9.84
CA VAL A 385 14.54 33.48 9.64
C VAL A 385 15.55 33.95 10.69
N GLY A 386 16.45 34.86 10.30
CA GLY A 386 17.48 35.41 11.20
C GLY A 386 16.96 36.49 12.16
N SER A 387 15.77 37.02 11.92
CA SER A 387 15.08 38.00 12.77
C SER A 387 13.59 37.89 12.53
N ALA A 388 12.78 38.26 13.53
CA ALA A 388 11.34 38.34 13.39
C ALA A 388 10.92 39.17 12.16
N ILE A 389 9.91 38.70 11.43
CA ILE A 389 9.37 39.38 10.24
C ILE A 389 7.90 39.76 10.46
N PRO A 390 7.32 40.70 9.67
CA PRO A 390 5.87 40.89 9.67
C PRO A 390 5.16 39.58 9.35
N GLY A 391 4.07 39.28 10.06
CA GLY A 391 3.37 37.99 10.00
C GLY A 391 3.54 37.19 11.30
N LEU A 392 3.38 35.87 11.20
CA LEU A 392 3.39 34.97 12.34
C LEU A 392 4.78 34.41 12.58
N ASN A 393 5.23 34.39 13.83
CA ASN A 393 6.57 33.95 14.19
C ASN A 393 6.56 33.15 15.49
N THR A 394 7.34 32.07 15.53
CA THR A 394 7.52 31.25 16.74
C THR A 394 9.01 31.22 17.10
N HIS A 395 9.32 31.50 18.37
CA HIS A 395 10.70 31.55 18.87
C HIS A 395 10.97 30.32 19.72
N LEU A 396 11.84 29.44 19.23
CA LEU A 396 12.09 28.12 19.79
C LEU A 396 13.51 27.99 20.32
N LEU A 397 13.68 27.25 21.42
CA LEU A 397 14.97 26.83 21.94
C LEU A 397 15.30 25.43 21.40
N THR A 398 16.36 25.32 20.59
CA THR A 398 16.73 24.07 19.91
C THR A 398 17.61 23.14 20.78
N ALA A 399 17.87 21.93 20.28
CA ALA A 399 18.83 20.98 20.88
C ALA A 399 20.25 21.55 21.05
N ASP A 400 20.65 22.53 20.23
CA ASP A 400 21.93 23.24 20.37
C ASP A 400 21.94 24.26 21.53
N GLY A 401 20.82 24.41 22.24
CA GLY A 401 20.62 25.46 23.25
C GLY A 401 20.60 26.87 22.65
N GLN A 402 20.41 26.99 21.33
CA GLN A 402 20.33 28.26 20.61
C GLN A 402 18.89 28.55 20.18
N PRO A 403 18.52 29.83 20.06
CA PRO A 403 17.22 30.21 19.52
C PRO A 403 17.14 29.96 18.01
N MET A 404 15.97 29.52 17.55
CA MET A 404 15.56 29.49 16.15
C MET A 404 14.20 30.19 16.02
N ILE A 405 14.03 30.99 14.96
CA ILE A 405 12.75 31.64 14.64
C ILE A 405 12.17 30.93 13.42
N VAL A 406 10.95 30.42 13.57
CA VAL A 406 10.13 29.87 12.48
C VAL A 406 9.05 30.90 12.16
N ALA A 407 8.97 31.34 10.91
CA ALA A 407 8.02 32.34 10.45
C ALA A 407 7.04 31.78 9.42
N TYR A 408 5.81 32.30 9.44
CA TYR A 408 4.73 31.98 8.53
C TYR A 408 4.12 33.28 8.00
N GLY A 409 4.02 33.41 6.68
CA GLY A 409 3.75 34.72 6.04
C GLY A 409 2.78 34.68 4.87
N THR A 410 2.06 33.56 4.67
CA THR A 410 1.12 33.39 3.55
C THR A 410 -0.30 33.82 3.86
N SER A 411 -0.67 33.93 5.14
CA SER A 411 -2.00 34.31 5.59
C SER A 411 -1.96 34.97 6.97
N ALA A 412 -3.04 35.64 7.37
CA ALA A 412 -3.13 36.38 8.63
C ALA A 412 -3.31 35.45 9.85
N LEU A 413 -3.19 36.01 11.07
CA LEU A 413 -3.49 35.28 12.30
C LEU A 413 -4.95 34.80 12.32
N GLY A 414 -5.17 33.52 12.65
CA GLY A 414 -6.50 32.92 12.71
C GLY A 414 -7.07 32.48 11.36
N GLU A 415 -6.32 32.67 10.28
CA GLU A 415 -6.57 32.08 8.97
C GLU A 415 -5.59 30.91 8.71
N SER A 416 -5.82 30.14 7.64
CA SER A 416 -4.96 29.03 7.25
C SER A 416 -3.74 29.54 6.49
N GLN A 417 -2.54 29.20 6.93
CA GLN A 417 -1.36 29.35 6.09
C GLN A 417 -1.51 28.53 4.80
N GLN A 418 -0.69 28.78 3.78
CA GLN A 418 -0.91 28.20 2.45
C GLN A 418 0.28 27.35 2.02
N HIS A 419 0.00 26.33 1.23
CA HIS A 419 1.03 25.54 0.53
C HIS A 419 1.86 26.44 -0.38
N THR A 420 3.05 25.96 -0.75
CA THR A 420 3.91 26.64 -1.73
C THR A 420 4.30 25.70 -2.87
N GLY A 421 4.41 26.25 -4.09
CA GLY A 421 4.68 25.48 -5.31
C GLY A 421 6.15 25.11 -5.54
N ALA A 422 6.97 25.14 -4.49
CA ALA A 422 8.38 24.75 -4.60
C ALA A 422 8.49 23.24 -4.84
N GLN A 423 9.50 22.84 -5.62
CA GLN A 423 9.89 21.43 -5.67
C GLN A 423 10.28 20.95 -4.27
N VAL A 424 10.08 19.68 -3.98
CA VAL A 424 10.44 19.07 -2.69
C VAL A 424 11.39 17.91 -2.87
N ARG A 425 12.13 17.60 -1.80
CA ARG A 425 13.01 16.43 -1.73
C ARG A 425 12.23 15.12 -1.86
N ILE A 426 12.77 14.24 -2.70
CA ILE A 426 12.44 12.82 -2.75
C ILE A 426 13.71 12.01 -2.47
N ALA A 427 13.61 10.96 -1.65
CA ALA A 427 14.75 10.08 -1.34
C ALA A 427 14.36 8.61 -1.38
N GLY A 428 15.30 7.76 -1.78
CA GLY A 428 15.06 6.33 -2.03
C GLY A 428 16.15 5.41 -1.49
N TYR A 429 15.75 4.20 -1.11
CA TYR A 429 16.60 3.09 -0.68
C TYR A 429 16.10 1.78 -1.29
N GLY A 430 17.02 0.87 -1.66
CA GLY A 430 16.68 -0.47 -2.15
C GLY A 430 16.55 -0.59 -3.68
N PRO A 431 16.03 -1.72 -4.19
CA PRO A 431 15.93 -1.99 -5.62
C PRO A 431 15.11 -0.93 -6.36
N GLY A 432 15.65 -0.39 -7.47
CA GLY A 432 14.96 0.62 -8.28
C GLY A 432 15.00 2.05 -7.71
N ALA A 433 15.62 2.29 -6.55
CA ALA A 433 15.69 3.61 -5.93
C ALA A 433 16.48 4.66 -6.75
N ALA A 434 17.26 4.26 -7.76
CA ALA A 434 17.96 5.19 -8.65
C ALA A 434 17.01 6.11 -9.43
N ASN A 435 15.75 5.73 -9.62
CA ASN A 435 14.76 6.50 -10.38
C ASN A 435 14.32 7.80 -9.68
N VAL A 436 14.64 7.99 -8.39
CA VAL A 436 14.33 9.24 -7.67
C VAL A 436 15.44 10.31 -7.80
N VAL A 437 16.58 9.97 -8.42
CA VAL A 437 17.74 10.85 -8.48
C VAL A 437 17.59 11.92 -9.55
N GLY A 438 17.97 13.16 -9.21
CA GLY A 438 17.90 14.29 -10.13
C GLY A 438 16.57 15.04 -9.99
N LEU A 439 16.07 15.57 -11.12
CA LEU A 439 14.78 16.23 -11.18
C LEU A 439 13.78 15.30 -11.87
N THR A 440 12.71 14.93 -11.16
CA THR A 440 11.59 14.14 -11.69
C THR A 440 10.27 14.89 -11.52
N ASP A 441 9.16 14.34 -11.99
CA ASP A 441 7.82 14.77 -11.59
C ASP A 441 7.22 13.81 -10.55
N GLN A 442 6.25 14.28 -9.78
CA GLN A 442 5.52 13.44 -8.83
C GLN A 442 4.83 12.24 -9.49
N THR A 443 4.45 12.33 -10.77
CA THR A 443 3.91 11.20 -11.54
C THR A 443 4.96 10.11 -11.81
N ASP A 444 6.26 10.42 -11.83
CA ASP A 444 7.32 9.41 -11.99
C ASP A 444 7.39 8.46 -10.79
N LEU A 445 6.89 8.87 -9.60
CA LEU A 445 6.84 8.02 -8.42
C LEU A 445 5.89 6.83 -8.62
N PHE A 446 4.75 7.05 -9.31
CA PHE A 446 3.84 5.97 -9.71
C PHE A 446 4.59 4.90 -10.52
N PHE A 447 5.27 5.34 -11.59
CA PHE A 447 6.01 4.43 -12.47
C PHE A 447 7.21 3.79 -11.77
N THR A 448 7.88 4.52 -10.88
CA THR A 448 8.99 3.98 -10.09
C THR A 448 8.52 2.82 -9.21
N ALA A 449 7.40 2.99 -8.50
CA ALA A 449 6.85 1.94 -7.65
C ALA A 449 6.26 0.79 -8.46
N ALA A 450 5.47 1.07 -9.51
CA ALA A 450 4.85 0.03 -10.34
C ALA A 450 5.89 -0.82 -11.07
N ASN A 451 6.92 -0.20 -11.66
CA ASN A 451 8.02 -0.93 -12.30
C ASN A 451 8.89 -1.64 -11.27
N GLY A 452 9.08 -1.04 -10.07
CA GLY A 452 9.77 -1.66 -8.95
C GLY A 452 9.14 -3.00 -8.60
N LEU A 453 7.80 -3.03 -8.44
CA LEU A 453 7.02 -4.23 -8.15
C LEU A 453 6.74 -5.12 -9.39
N ALA A 454 7.23 -4.74 -10.57
CA ALA A 454 6.96 -5.41 -11.85
C ALA A 454 5.45 -5.62 -12.14
N LEU A 455 4.61 -4.63 -11.81
CA LEU A 455 3.16 -4.72 -11.96
C LEU A 455 2.73 -4.64 -13.43
N SER A 456 1.67 -5.38 -13.77
CA SER A 456 0.92 -5.15 -15.01
C SER A 456 -0.20 -4.14 -14.74
N PRO A 457 -0.18 -2.94 -15.37
CA PRO A 457 -1.23 -1.93 -15.19
C PRO A 457 -2.47 -2.21 -16.05
N ASP A 458 -2.42 -3.16 -16.98
CA ASP A 458 -3.58 -3.56 -17.80
C ASP A 458 -4.49 -4.48 -16.98
N LEU A 459 -5.37 -3.88 -16.17
CA LEU A 459 -6.31 -4.58 -15.31
C LEU A 459 -7.22 -5.55 -16.07
N ALA A 460 -7.67 -5.17 -17.27
CA ALA A 460 -8.54 -6.03 -18.08
C ALA A 460 -7.82 -7.31 -18.51
N SER A 461 -6.51 -7.23 -18.81
CA SER A 461 -5.71 -8.41 -19.13
C SER A 461 -5.59 -9.40 -17.95
N LEU A 462 -5.58 -8.90 -16.71
CA LEU A 462 -5.48 -9.72 -15.50
C LEU A 462 -6.76 -10.53 -15.26
N SER A 463 -7.93 -10.00 -15.62
CA SER A 463 -9.22 -10.71 -15.57
C SER A 463 -9.56 -11.46 -16.88
N ALA A 464 -8.75 -11.37 -17.93
CA ALA A 464 -9.10 -11.89 -19.26
C ALA A 464 -9.32 -13.41 -19.29
N ASN A 465 -8.62 -14.16 -18.44
CA ASN A 465 -8.72 -15.61 -18.32
C ASN A 465 -9.75 -16.07 -17.28
N ALA A 466 -10.55 -15.14 -16.74
CA ALA A 466 -11.63 -15.47 -15.81
C ALA A 466 -12.58 -16.51 -16.41
N SER A 467 -13.20 -17.29 -15.54
CA SER A 467 -14.16 -18.33 -15.90
C SER A 467 -15.32 -18.38 -14.92
N ILE A 468 -16.44 -18.91 -15.39
CA ILE A 468 -17.57 -19.24 -14.53
C ILE A 468 -17.96 -20.70 -14.70
N SER A 469 -18.36 -21.33 -13.60
CA SER A 469 -18.80 -22.71 -13.52
C SER A 469 -20.23 -22.77 -12.98
N VAL A 470 -21.09 -23.48 -13.72
CA VAL A 470 -22.50 -23.74 -13.38
C VAL A 470 -22.81 -25.21 -13.64
N PRO A 471 -23.80 -25.81 -12.95
CA PRO A 471 -24.32 -27.13 -13.30
C PRO A 471 -24.81 -27.16 -14.76
N ALA A 472 -24.50 -28.25 -15.48
CA ALA A 472 -24.91 -28.38 -16.89
C ALA A 472 -26.43 -28.55 -17.05
N GLU A 473 -27.05 -29.31 -16.14
CA GLU A 473 -28.49 -29.60 -16.15
C GLU A 473 -29.06 -29.64 -14.73
N VAL A 474 -30.21 -29.02 -14.52
CA VAL A 474 -30.92 -28.95 -13.23
C VAL A 474 -32.42 -29.10 -13.44
N ARG A 475 -33.17 -29.43 -12.39
CA ARG A 475 -34.64 -29.47 -12.44
C ARG A 475 -35.24 -28.08 -12.19
N PRO A 476 -36.47 -27.83 -12.67
CA PRO A 476 -37.24 -26.65 -12.30
C PRO A 476 -37.29 -26.48 -10.78
N GLY A 477 -36.85 -25.31 -10.29
CA GLY A 477 -36.82 -24.99 -8.85
C GLY A 477 -35.62 -25.52 -8.06
N ASP A 478 -34.68 -26.23 -8.68
CA ASP A 478 -33.42 -26.61 -8.01
C ASP A 478 -32.57 -25.38 -7.69
N SER A 479 -31.74 -25.48 -6.65
CA SER A 479 -30.73 -24.46 -6.35
C SER A 479 -29.54 -24.60 -7.30
N ILE A 480 -29.08 -23.47 -7.83
CA ILE A 480 -27.92 -23.35 -8.72
C ILE A 480 -26.88 -22.47 -8.01
N THR A 481 -25.68 -23.03 -7.84
CA THR A 481 -24.50 -22.26 -7.45
C THR A 481 -23.69 -21.89 -8.69
N VAL A 482 -23.47 -20.59 -8.89
CA VAL A 482 -22.59 -20.04 -9.92
C VAL A 482 -21.26 -19.69 -9.26
N SER A 483 -20.19 -20.36 -9.65
CA SER A 483 -18.83 -20.05 -9.17
C SER A 483 -18.09 -19.25 -10.22
N ALA A 484 -17.53 -18.11 -9.83
CA ALA A 484 -16.69 -17.27 -10.66
C ALA A 484 -15.25 -17.29 -10.11
N GLU A 485 -14.26 -17.41 -10.99
CA GLU A 485 -12.84 -17.45 -10.63
C GLU A 485 -11.99 -16.70 -11.67
N GLY A 486 -10.85 -16.16 -11.25
CA GLY A 486 -9.87 -15.51 -12.13
C GLY A 486 -10.21 -14.07 -12.53
N PHE A 487 -11.14 -13.41 -11.83
CA PHE A 487 -11.43 -11.98 -11.97
C PHE A 487 -10.49 -11.14 -11.11
N SER A 488 -9.18 -11.30 -11.29
CA SER A 488 -8.15 -10.80 -10.35
C SER A 488 -8.15 -9.28 -10.15
N ALA A 489 -8.63 -8.51 -11.14
CA ALA A 489 -8.67 -7.05 -11.09
C ALA A 489 -10.08 -6.49 -10.85
N ASP A 490 -11.00 -7.33 -10.35
CA ASP A 490 -12.36 -6.92 -10.00
C ASP A 490 -12.61 -7.18 -8.52
N TRP A 491 -13.03 -6.14 -7.81
CA TRP A 491 -13.35 -6.19 -6.38
C TRP A 491 -14.80 -6.60 -6.16
N GLN A 492 -15.64 -6.36 -7.17
CA GLN A 492 -17.05 -6.69 -7.16
C GLN A 492 -17.45 -7.35 -8.49
N LEU A 493 -18.25 -8.40 -8.39
CA LEU A 493 -18.81 -9.12 -9.53
C LEU A 493 -20.33 -8.94 -9.54
N VAL A 494 -20.89 -8.71 -10.71
CA VAL A 494 -22.33 -8.58 -10.94
C VAL A 494 -22.80 -9.78 -11.75
N GLY A 495 -23.72 -10.55 -11.18
CA GLY A 495 -24.30 -11.72 -11.85
C GLY A 495 -25.68 -11.42 -12.47
N SER A 496 -25.97 -12.06 -13.61
CA SER A 496 -27.29 -12.05 -14.24
C SER A 496 -27.64 -13.40 -14.86
N ALA A 497 -28.93 -13.66 -15.05
CA ALA A 497 -29.46 -14.84 -15.72
C ALA A 497 -30.57 -14.48 -16.74
N GLY A 498 -30.45 -15.00 -17.95
CA GLY A 498 -31.29 -14.66 -19.09
C GLY A 498 -31.23 -13.18 -19.47
N ASP A 499 -32.28 -12.68 -20.11
CA ASP A 499 -32.31 -11.32 -20.66
C ASP A 499 -32.44 -10.20 -19.59
N SER A 500 -32.69 -10.52 -18.31
CA SER A 500 -32.93 -9.47 -17.28
C SER A 500 -32.93 -9.89 -15.80
N THR A 501 -32.70 -11.16 -15.43
CA THR A 501 -32.75 -11.53 -14.00
C THR A 501 -31.44 -11.16 -13.32
N ALA A 502 -31.44 -10.17 -12.41
CA ALA A 502 -30.27 -9.82 -11.62
C ALA A 502 -30.03 -10.89 -10.54
N LEU A 503 -28.82 -11.46 -10.50
CA LEU A 503 -28.34 -12.30 -9.40
C LEU A 503 -27.75 -11.46 -8.25
N GLY A 504 -27.59 -10.16 -8.49
CA GLY A 504 -27.04 -9.19 -7.55
C GLY A 504 -25.52 -9.02 -7.70
N GLN A 505 -24.97 -8.29 -6.74
CA GLN A 505 -23.54 -8.01 -6.63
C GLN A 505 -22.91 -8.84 -5.50
N ARG A 506 -21.66 -9.26 -5.68
CA ARG A 506 -20.86 -9.98 -4.68
C ARG A 506 -19.44 -9.44 -4.68
N ASP A 507 -18.82 -9.40 -3.51
CA ASP A 507 -17.38 -9.13 -3.41
C ASP A 507 -16.60 -10.29 -4.07
N ALA A 508 -15.56 -9.93 -4.81
CA ALA A 508 -14.60 -10.88 -5.35
C ALA A 508 -13.38 -10.95 -4.41
N LEU A 509 -13.24 -12.08 -3.73
CA LEU A 509 -12.11 -12.36 -2.85
C LEU A 509 -11.07 -13.13 -3.66
N ARG A 510 -9.91 -12.49 -3.90
CA ARG A 510 -8.84 -13.05 -4.77
C ARG A 510 -9.37 -13.46 -6.15
N GLY A 511 -10.23 -12.60 -6.73
CA GLY A 511 -10.83 -12.80 -8.05
C GLY A 511 -11.88 -13.91 -8.12
N ALA A 512 -12.40 -14.36 -6.98
CA ALA A 512 -13.44 -15.39 -6.90
C ALA A 512 -14.69 -14.91 -6.17
N ALA A 513 -15.86 -15.33 -6.64
CA ALA A 513 -17.15 -15.12 -5.95
C ALA A 513 -18.13 -16.26 -6.23
N ARG A 514 -19.17 -16.34 -5.41
CA ARG A 514 -20.28 -17.28 -5.61
C ARG A 514 -21.62 -16.56 -5.60
N PHE A 515 -22.49 -16.94 -6.54
CA PHE A 515 -23.88 -16.51 -6.60
C PHE A 515 -24.78 -17.73 -6.42
N GLU A 516 -25.85 -17.55 -5.65
CA GLU A 516 -26.88 -18.57 -5.47
C GLU A 516 -28.15 -18.10 -6.17
N MET A 517 -28.78 -18.99 -6.94
CA MET A 517 -30.06 -18.72 -7.57
C MET A 517 -30.95 -19.95 -7.60
N THR A 518 -32.23 -19.75 -7.85
CA THR A 518 -33.19 -20.83 -8.08
C THR A 518 -33.39 -21.01 -9.58
N ALA A 519 -33.29 -22.25 -10.06
CA ALA A 519 -33.55 -22.60 -11.45
C ALA A 519 -34.95 -22.14 -11.88
N PRO A 520 -35.10 -21.51 -13.07
CA PRO A 520 -36.40 -21.15 -13.61
C PRO A 520 -37.39 -22.32 -13.60
N THR A 521 -38.68 -22.03 -13.42
CA THR A 521 -39.72 -23.07 -13.47
C THR A 521 -40.02 -23.54 -14.89
N THR A 522 -39.56 -22.79 -15.90
CA THR A 522 -39.73 -23.10 -17.32
C THR A 522 -38.54 -23.93 -17.80
N GLU A 523 -38.80 -25.04 -18.49
CA GLU A 523 -37.74 -25.84 -19.11
C GLU A 523 -37.10 -25.09 -20.28
N GLY A 524 -35.79 -25.29 -20.47
CA GLY A 524 -35.03 -24.62 -21.52
C GLY A 524 -33.57 -24.39 -21.15
N ALA A 525 -32.80 -23.87 -22.10
CA ALA A 525 -31.44 -23.42 -21.85
C ALA A 525 -31.46 -21.95 -21.41
N PHE A 526 -30.75 -21.64 -20.33
CA PHE A 526 -30.64 -20.29 -19.78
C PHE A 526 -29.16 -19.89 -19.72
N GLU A 527 -28.85 -18.71 -20.24
CA GLU A 527 -27.52 -18.13 -20.10
C GLU A 527 -27.39 -17.46 -18.73
N ILE A 528 -26.28 -17.70 -18.07
CA ILE A 528 -25.84 -17.02 -16.86
C ILE A 528 -24.60 -16.21 -17.24
N ALA A 529 -24.57 -14.94 -16.84
CA ALA A 529 -23.44 -14.05 -17.05
C ALA A 529 -22.92 -13.54 -15.71
N VAL A 530 -21.60 -13.40 -15.60
CA VAL A 530 -20.93 -12.68 -14.51
C VAL A 530 -20.01 -11.65 -15.13
N ARG A 531 -20.15 -10.40 -14.69
CA ARG A 531 -19.37 -9.25 -15.15
C ARG A 531 -18.54 -8.67 -14.00
N GLY A 532 -17.27 -8.41 -14.26
CA GLY A 532 -16.40 -7.62 -13.39
C GLY A 532 -16.80 -6.14 -13.35
N ALA A 533 -16.95 -5.57 -12.15
CA ALA A 533 -17.39 -4.18 -12.01
C ALA A 533 -16.32 -3.18 -12.48
N GLN A 534 -15.04 -3.47 -12.24
CA GLN A 534 -13.91 -2.58 -12.54
C GLN A 534 -13.44 -2.74 -13.98
N THR A 535 -13.23 -3.98 -14.43
CA THR A 535 -12.69 -4.26 -15.78
C THR A 535 -13.76 -4.33 -16.86
N GLY A 536 -15.02 -4.58 -16.47
CA GLY A 536 -16.11 -4.85 -17.38
C GLY A 536 -16.03 -6.19 -18.12
N VAL A 537 -15.06 -7.06 -17.78
CA VAL A 537 -14.93 -8.40 -18.36
C VAL A 537 -16.17 -9.23 -18.02
N THR A 538 -16.82 -9.79 -19.03
CA THR A 538 -18.02 -10.63 -18.86
C THR A 538 -17.71 -12.06 -19.28
N LYS A 539 -18.16 -13.03 -18.46
CA LYS A 539 -18.12 -14.46 -18.75
C LYS A 539 -19.51 -15.04 -18.70
N THR A 540 -19.82 -15.92 -19.64
CA THR A 540 -21.13 -16.57 -19.74
C THR A 540 -21.02 -18.08 -19.71
N ALA A 541 -22.06 -18.73 -19.20
CA ALA A 541 -22.23 -20.17 -19.19
C ALA A 541 -23.71 -20.51 -19.31
N THR A 542 -24.02 -21.70 -19.82
CA THR A 542 -25.40 -22.13 -20.05
C THR A 542 -25.79 -23.24 -19.08
N VAL A 543 -26.93 -23.08 -18.42
CA VAL A 543 -27.59 -24.13 -17.64
C VAL A 543 -28.84 -24.60 -18.37
N THR A 544 -29.04 -25.92 -18.45
CA THR A 544 -30.27 -26.51 -18.99
C THR A 544 -31.22 -26.86 -17.86
N VAL A 545 -32.45 -26.34 -17.89
CA VAL A 545 -33.52 -26.74 -16.99
C VAL A 545 -34.39 -27.78 -17.68
N SER A 546 -34.49 -28.97 -17.10
CA SER A 546 -35.36 -30.03 -17.62
C SER A 546 -35.96 -30.86 -16.48
N ALA A 547 -37.18 -31.38 -16.65
CA ALA A 547 -37.77 -32.33 -15.70
C ALA A 547 -37.06 -33.70 -15.70
N ALA A 548 -36.08 -33.92 -16.58
CA ALA A 548 -35.45 -35.19 -16.84
C ALA A 548 -34.04 -35.28 -16.22
N ALA A 549 -33.90 -35.25 -14.89
CA ALA A 549 -32.64 -35.73 -14.32
C ALA A 549 -32.50 -37.25 -14.58
N ALA A 550 -31.34 -37.64 -15.12
CA ALA A 550 -30.94 -38.95 -15.62
C ALA A 550 -31.56 -40.20 -14.94
N PRO A 551 -31.88 -41.27 -15.70
CA PRO A 551 -32.31 -42.53 -15.10
C PRO A 551 -31.20 -43.09 -14.20
N VAL A 552 -31.53 -43.29 -12.92
CA VAL A 552 -30.78 -44.19 -12.04
C VAL A 552 -30.58 -45.51 -12.80
N PRO A 553 -29.34 -46.00 -13.00
CA PRO A 553 -29.14 -47.31 -13.62
C PRO A 553 -29.92 -48.33 -12.79
N PRO A 554 -30.69 -49.25 -13.42
CA PRO A 554 -31.45 -50.21 -12.66
C PRO A 554 -30.51 -50.99 -11.75
N ILE A 555 -30.80 -50.96 -10.45
CA ILE A 555 -30.20 -51.88 -9.48
C ILE A 555 -30.47 -53.28 -10.01
N ALA A 556 -29.41 -53.96 -10.45
CA ALA A 556 -29.51 -55.37 -10.82
C ALA A 556 -30.04 -56.14 -9.60
N PRO A 557 -31.08 -56.98 -9.75
CA PRO A 557 -31.59 -57.75 -8.62
C PRO A 557 -30.48 -58.67 -8.11
N SER A 558 -30.17 -58.54 -6.82
CA SER A 558 -29.33 -59.47 -6.08
C SER A 558 -29.85 -60.90 -6.29
N PRO A 559 -29.00 -61.88 -6.66
CA PRO A 559 -29.44 -63.26 -6.77
C PRO A 559 -29.78 -63.81 -5.38
N THR A 560 -30.98 -64.36 -5.27
CA THR A 560 -31.45 -65.14 -4.12
C THR A 560 -30.48 -66.30 -3.86
N PRO A 561 -30.05 -66.54 -2.60
CA PRO A 561 -29.06 -67.57 -2.32
C PRO A 561 -29.69 -68.96 -2.42
N SER A 562 -29.17 -69.80 -3.31
CA SER A 562 -29.42 -71.23 -3.28
C SER A 562 -28.62 -71.87 -2.16
N SER A 563 -29.32 -72.61 -1.30
CA SER A 563 -28.78 -73.41 -0.21
C SER A 563 -27.98 -74.61 -0.73
N SER A 564 -26.75 -74.79 -0.27
CA SER A 564 -26.26 -76.12 0.09
C SER A 564 -25.14 -76.02 1.13
N ALA A 565 -25.35 -76.75 2.22
CA ALA A 565 -24.41 -76.97 3.30
C ALA A 565 -23.32 -77.95 2.87
N GLY A 566 -22.11 -77.81 3.43
CA GLY A 566 -21.05 -78.81 3.26
C GLY A 566 -19.72 -78.37 3.85
N ALA A 567 -19.42 -78.89 5.04
CA ALA A 567 -18.28 -78.58 5.89
C ALA A 567 -16.89 -78.92 5.31
N GLY A 568 -15.88 -78.21 5.82
CA GLY A 568 -14.68 -78.85 6.37
C GLY A 568 -13.33 -78.61 5.66
N GLY A 569 -12.40 -77.97 6.39
CA GLY A 569 -11.04 -78.50 6.54
C GLY A 569 -9.92 -77.94 5.66
N GLY A 570 -9.13 -77.02 6.23
CA GLY A 570 -7.67 -77.15 6.38
C GLY A 570 -6.73 -77.30 5.18
N GLY A 571 -5.82 -76.34 5.04
CA GLY A 571 -4.38 -76.64 4.86
C GLY A 571 -3.75 -76.39 3.48
N GLY A 572 -2.71 -75.56 3.46
CA GLY A 572 -1.41 -75.94 2.88
C GLY A 572 -1.13 -75.67 1.39
N ALA A 573 -0.26 -74.70 1.17
CA ALA A 573 0.94 -74.74 0.31
C ALA A 573 0.84 -74.91 -1.23
N ALA A 574 1.51 -73.94 -1.88
CA ALA A 574 2.45 -74.08 -2.99
C ALA A 574 1.95 -74.43 -4.41
N GLY A 575 2.49 -73.68 -5.38
CA GLY A 575 3.02 -74.27 -6.60
C GLY A 575 2.35 -73.89 -7.92
N ASN A 576 2.94 -72.90 -8.59
CA ASN A 576 3.47 -72.95 -9.97
C ASN A 576 2.56 -73.41 -11.14
N GLY A 577 2.48 -72.56 -12.17
CA GLY A 577 2.14 -72.99 -13.54
C GLY A 577 1.57 -71.90 -14.46
N GLY A 578 2.43 -71.20 -15.22
CA GLY A 578 2.03 -70.41 -16.39
C GLY A 578 1.53 -71.27 -17.57
N PRO A 579 1.20 -70.70 -18.76
CA PRO A 579 2.20 -70.00 -19.57
C PRO A 579 1.74 -68.79 -20.43
N LEU A 580 2.69 -67.88 -20.65
CA LEU A 580 3.17 -67.22 -21.89
C LEU A 580 2.20 -66.63 -22.95
N ALA A 581 2.37 -65.33 -23.23
CA ALA A 581 3.01 -64.77 -24.45
C ALA A 581 3.27 -63.25 -24.22
N SER A 582 4.52 -62.76 -24.18
CA SER A 582 5.37 -62.33 -25.32
C SER A 582 4.72 -61.19 -26.12
N THR A 583 5.23 -59.94 -26.13
CA THR A 583 6.50 -59.46 -26.73
C THR A 583 6.87 -58.10 -26.08
N GLY A 584 8.10 -57.58 -25.99
CA GLY A 584 9.50 -57.95 -26.21
C GLY A 584 10.32 -56.82 -25.52
N ALA A 585 11.31 -57.11 -24.67
CA ALA A 585 12.75 -57.21 -24.98
C ALA A 585 13.30 -56.03 -25.81
N ALA A 586 14.42 -55.37 -25.51
CA ALA A 586 15.45 -55.40 -24.45
C ALA A 586 16.39 -54.18 -24.73
N LEU A 587 16.75 -53.31 -23.76
CA LEU A 587 18.02 -53.24 -22.96
C LEU A 587 19.31 -52.93 -23.77
N PRO A 588 20.35 -52.22 -23.23
CA PRO A 588 20.97 -52.42 -21.89
C PRO A 588 21.24 -51.12 -21.06
N LEU A 589 21.18 -51.16 -19.71
CA LEU A 589 22.28 -51.38 -18.74
C LEU A 589 23.51 -50.47 -18.98
N GLY A 590 24.08 -49.73 -18.02
CA GLY A 590 23.83 -49.61 -16.59
C GLY A 590 25.05 -48.97 -15.90
N ALA A 591 24.76 -48.30 -14.77
CA ALA A 591 25.60 -48.03 -13.60
C ALA A 591 26.85 -47.11 -13.68
N ALA A 592 26.79 -46.13 -12.78
CA ALA A 592 27.80 -45.19 -12.33
C ALA A 592 29.07 -45.81 -11.71
N VAL A 593 30.20 -45.09 -11.82
CA VAL A 593 31.18 -44.87 -10.73
C VAL A 593 31.84 -43.48 -10.89
N LEU A 594 32.04 -42.83 -9.73
CA LEU A 594 32.63 -41.54 -9.39
C LEU A 594 34.07 -41.23 -9.88
N ALA A 595 34.32 -39.91 -9.98
CA ALA A 595 35.49 -39.13 -9.50
C ALA A 595 36.55 -38.58 -10.48
N VAL A 596 36.94 -37.34 -10.15
CA VAL A 596 38.15 -36.54 -10.50
C VAL A 596 37.96 -35.44 -11.55
N GLY A 597 38.14 -34.17 -11.15
CA GLY A 597 38.52 -33.10 -12.10
C GLY A 597 38.05 -31.65 -11.84
N LEU A 598 38.01 -31.14 -10.61
CA LEU A 598 37.98 -29.68 -10.37
C LEU A 598 39.39 -29.11 -10.60
N LEU A 599 39.55 -28.14 -11.52
CA LEU A 599 40.53 -27.03 -11.55
C LEU A 599 40.72 -26.51 -13.00
N ALA A 600 39.80 -25.68 -13.53
CA ALA A 600 40.09 -24.87 -14.73
C ALA A 600 39.03 -23.78 -15.02
N THR A 601 38.81 -22.82 -14.12
CA THR A 601 38.11 -21.56 -14.51
C THR A 601 38.43 -20.37 -13.57
N GLY A 602 39.62 -20.37 -12.97
CA GLY A 602 40.09 -19.29 -12.07
C GLY A 602 41.20 -18.40 -12.62
N ALA A 603 41.58 -18.52 -13.90
CA ALA A 603 42.81 -17.92 -14.43
C ALA A 603 42.62 -16.93 -15.60
N TYR A 604 41.40 -16.58 -16.01
CA TYR A 604 41.19 -15.73 -17.18
C TYR A 604 40.94 -14.23 -16.86
N LEU A 605 40.67 -13.84 -15.62
CA LEU A 605 40.40 -12.42 -15.28
C LEU A 605 41.47 -11.74 -14.42
N ARG A 606 42.56 -12.43 -14.06
CA ARG A 606 43.67 -11.85 -13.28
C ARG A 606 44.85 -11.33 -14.12
N ALA A 607 44.80 -11.49 -15.46
CA ALA A 607 45.88 -11.09 -16.35
C ALA A 607 45.68 -9.74 -17.07
N ARG A 608 44.52 -9.08 -16.93
CA ARG A 608 44.25 -7.78 -17.59
C ARG A 608 44.48 -6.54 -16.70
N ARG A 609 44.76 -6.73 -15.40
CA ARG A 609 44.95 -5.63 -14.41
C ARG A 609 46.42 -5.26 -14.13
N ARG A 610 47.39 -5.73 -14.94
CA ARG A 610 48.83 -5.44 -14.77
C ARG A 610 49.50 -4.73 -15.94
N ARG A 611 48.74 -4.14 -16.86
CA ARG A 611 49.27 -3.28 -17.93
C ARG A 611 48.41 -2.03 -18.09
N HIS A 612 48.47 -1.12 -17.13
CA HIS A 612 48.19 0.30 -17.30
C HIS A 612 48.68 1.01 -16.05
N THR A 613 49.99 1.10 -15.93
CA THR A 613 50.71 1.99 -15.01
C THR A 613 52.09 2.17 -15.63
N GLU A 614 52.11 2.96 -16.71
CA GLU A 614 53.29 3.63 -17.26
C GLU A 614 52.81 4.58 -18.35
N PHE A 615 53.23 5.84 -18.24
CA PHE A 615 53.04 7.02 -19.11
C PHE A 615 51.88 7.99 -18.80
N VAL A 616 52.34 9.14 -18.24
CA VAL A 616 51.79 10.50 -18.09
C VAL A 616 50.73 10.71 -17.01
#